data_AF-A0A535V6A6-F1
#
_entry.id   AF-A0A535V6A6-F1
#
_cell.length_a   1.000
_cell.length_b   1.000
_cell.length_c   1.000
_cell.angle_alpha   90.00
_cell.angle_beta   90.00
_cell.angle_gamma   90.00
#
_symmetry.space_group_name_H-M   'P 1'
#
loop_
_entity.id
_entity.type
_entity.pdbx_description
1 polymer ?
#
loop_
_entity_poly.entity_id
_entity_poly.type
_entity_poly.pdbx_seq_one_letter_code
_entity_poly.pdbx_strand_id
1 'polypeptide(L)' 'MCFGPLDAVYDYAALKKRVSRQSIESGPPSIWRYRDLLPLEDATPVVTLGEGFTPLVKADRLGAELGLRNLYLKNDS' A
#
# COMPACT_ATOMS: atom_id res chain seq x y z
N MET A 1 -19.02 22.03 -15.67
CA MET A 1 -17.56 22.20 -15.49
C MET A 1 -16.93 20.85 -15.80
N CYS A 2 -16.36 20.69 -16.98
CA CYS A 2 -15.54 19.50 -17.31
C CYS A 2 -14.07 19.87 -16.99
N PHE A 3 -13.18 18.89 -16.75
CA PHE A 3 -11.74 19.06 -16.36
C PHE A 3 -11.38 19.09 -14.86
N GLY A 4 -12.21 18.55 -13.97
CA GLY A 4 -11.76 18.20 -12.61
C GLY A 4 -10.87 16.95 -12.62
N PRO A 5 -10.10 16.69 -11.54
CA PRO A 5 -9.35 15.44 -11.40
C PRO A 5 -10.30 14.24 -11.48
N LEU A 6 -9.83 13.16 -12.09
CA LEU A 6 -10.53 11.87 -12.13
C LEU A 6 -10.05 11.01 -10.97
N ASP A 7 -10.98 10.30 -10.34
CA ASP A 7 -10.71 9.38 -9.23
C ASP A 7 -10.97 7.93 -9.66
N ALA A 8 -10.23 7.00 -9.07
CA ALA A 8 -10.50 5.58 -9.22
C ALA A 8 -11.82 5.20 -8.51
N VAL A 9 -12.68 4.46 -9.21
CA VAL A 9 -13.97 3.99 -8.67
C VAL A 9 -13.89 2.49 -8.41
N TYR A 10 -14.30 2.07 -7.22
CA TYR A 10 -14.21 0.68 -6.76
C TYR A 10 -15.58 0.04 -6.52
N ASP A 11 -15.75 -1.19 -6.98
CA ASP A 11 -16.86 -2.06 -6.57
C ASP A 11 -16.52 -2.78 -5.26
N TYR A 12 -16.84 -2.16 -4.13
CA TYR A 12 -16.59 -2.72 -2.81
C TYR A 12 -17.34 -4.04 -2.56
N ALA A 13 -18.49 -4.25 -3.19
CA ALA A 13 -19.26 -5.48 -3.03
C ALA A 13 -18.55 -6.65 -3.72
N ALA A 14 -17.93 -6.42 -4.88
CA ALA A 14 -17.05 -7.38 -5.53
C ALA A 14 -15.73 -7.58 -4.77
N LEU A 15 -15.09 -6.51 -4.31
CA LEU A 15 -13.83 -6.59 -3.55
C LEU A 15 -13.97 -7.41 -2.27
N LYS A 16 -15.07 -7.23 -1.52
CA LYS A 16 -15.33 -7.98 -0.29
C LYS A 16 -15.39 -9.50 -0.49
N LYS A 17 -15.65 -9.96 -1.72
CA LYS A 17 -15.70 -11.40 -2.06
C LYS A 17 -14.32 -11.98 -2.43
N ARG A 18 -13.36 -11.13 -2.82
CA ARG A 18 -12.04 -11.55 -3.33
C ARG A 18 -10.89 -11.23 -2.38
N VAL A 19 -10.99 -10.11 -1.66
CA VAL A 19 -9.92 -9.60 -0.81
C VAL A 19 -10.11 -10.08 0.62
N SER A 20 -9.09 -10.73 1.16
CA SER A 20 -8.99 -11.12 2.56
C SER A 20 -7.60 -10.81 3.08
N ARG A 21 -7.44 -10.79 4.41
CA ARG A 21 -6.11 -10.69 5.01
C ARG A 21 -5.18 -11.81 4.52
N GLN A 22 -5.69 -13.03 4.41
CA GLN A 22 -4.93 -14.19 3.96
C GLN A 22 -4.50 -14.06 2.49
N SER A 23 -5.38 -13.59 1.60
CA SER A 23 -5.00 -13.41 0.19
C SER A 23 -3.92 -12.34 0.05
N ILE A 24 -4.02 -11.24 0.79
CA ILE A 24 -2.97 -10.22 0.87
C ILE A 24 -1.67 -10.78 1.46
N GLU A 25 -1.72 -11.60 2.52
CA GLU A 25 -0.55 -12.25 3.14
C GLU A 25 0.13 -13.29 2.25
N SER A 26 -0.60 -13.94 1.36
CA SER A 26 -0.03 -14.89 0.40
C SER A 26 0.68 -14.24 -0.80
N GLY A 27 0.50 -12.94 -1.00
CA GLY A 27 1.12 -12.19 -2.10
C GLY A 27 2.62 -11.91 -1.90
N PRO A 28 3.30 -11.43 -2.96
CA PRO A 28 4.73 -11.11 -2.88
C PRO A 28 5.02 -9.97 -1.90
N PRO A 29 6.25 -9.84 -1.37
CA PRO A 29 6.64 -8.73 -0.51
C PRO A 29 6.85 -7.42 -1.31
N SER A 30 5.81 -6.96 -2.02
CA SER A 30 5.77 -5.73 -2.80
C SER A 30 4.36 -5.13 -2.77
N ILE A 31 4.14 -4.00 -3.45
CA ILE A 31 2.78 -3.45 -3.64
C ILE A 31 1.84 -4.45 -4.35
N TRP A 32 2.39 -5.38 -5.11
CA TRP A 32 1.62 -6.34 -5.91
C TRP A 32 0.84 -7.39 -5.08
N ARG A 33 1.09 -7.51 -3.78
CA ARG A 33 0.19 -8.27 -2.88
C ARG A 33 -1.21 -7.68 -2.75
N TYR A 34 -1.37 -6.42 -3.14
CA TYR A 34 -2.65 -5.70 -3.14
C TYR A 34 -3.26 -5.62 -4.55
N ARG A 35 -2.84 -6.46 -5.51
CA ARG A 35 -3.28 -6.38 -6.91
C ARG A 35 -4.79 -6.26 -7.07
N ASP A 36 -5.56 -7.02 -6.31
CA ASP A 36 -7.04 -7.01 -6.33
C ASP A 36 -7.65 -5.66 -5.89
N LEU A 37 -6.88 -4.82 -5.18
CA LEU A 37 -7.26 -3.47 -4.75
C LEU A 37 -6.69 -2.38 -5.68
N LEU A 38 -5.82 -2.73 -6.64
CA LEU A 38 -5.36 -1.79 -7.64
C LEU A 38 -6.44 -1.66 -8.72
N PRO A 39 -6.69 -0.45 -9.26
CA PRO A 39 -7.71 -0.22 -10.29
C PRO A 39 -7.18 -0.66 -11.66
N LEU A 40 -6.80 -1.93 -11.77
CA LEU A 40 -6.17 -2.53 -12.95
C LEU A 40 -7.06 -3.66 -13.47
N GLU A 41 -6.97 -3.91 -14.77
CA GLU A 41 -7.59 -5.10 -15.37
C GLU A 41 -6.79 -6.35 -14.99
N ASP A 42 -7.44 -7.51 -14.99
CA ASP A 42 -6.78 -8.78 -14.64
C ASP A 42 -5.62 -9.12 -15.60
N ALA A 43 -5.71 -8.70 -16.86
CA ALA A 43 -4.67 -8.91 -17.87
C ALA A 43 -3.52 -7.89 -17.80
N THR A 44 -3.60 -6.85 -16.96
CA THR A 44 -2.53 -5.84 -16.86
C THR A 44 -1.23 -6.48 -16.36
N PRO A 45 -0.13 -6.38 -17.14
CA PRO A 45 1.14 -6.97 -16.76
C PRO A 45 1.75 -6.24 -15.56
N VAL A 46 2.51 -6.97 -14.76
CA VAL A 46 3.30 -6.41 -13.66
C VAL A 46 4.59 -5.81 -14.24
N VAL A 47 4.80 -4.52 -14.02
CA VAL A 47 6.07 -3.84 -14.26
C VAL A 47 6.57 -3.35 -12.91
N THR A 48 7.76 -3.78 -12.50
CA THR A 48 8.24 -3.56 -11.13
C THR A 48 9.74 -3.30 -11.09
N LEU A 49 10.14 -2.50 -10.11
CA LEU A 49 11.54 -2.31 -9.69
C LEU A 49 11.81 -2.97 -8.32
N GLY A 50 10.85 -3.75 -7.80
CA GLY A 50 10.89 -4.29 -6.44
C GLY A 50 10.32 -3.34 -5.39
N GLU A 51 9.44 -2.42 -5.77
CA GLU A 51 8.85 -1.41 -4.90
C GLU A 51 7.91 -1.98 -3.82
N GLY A 52 7.80 -1.22 -2.72
CA GLY A 52 7.04 -1.61 -1.54
C GLY A 52 7.94 -2.11 -0.43
N PHE A 53 7.33 -2.49 0.71
CA PHE A 53 8.04 -2.98 1.90
C PHE A 53 9.21 -2.10 2.37
N THR A 54 9.12 -0.81 2.06
CA THR A 54 10.06 0.21 2.48
C THR A 54 10.17 0.24 4.01
N PRO A 55 11.37 0.41 4.58
CA PRO A 55 11.60 0.24 6.01
C PRO A 55 10.69 1.10 6.88
N LEU A 56 10.19 0.50 7.96
CA LEU A 56 9.55 1.21 9.07
C LEU A 56 10.51 1.20 10.26
N VAL A 57 11.28 2.27 10.41
CA VAL A 57 12.38 2.35 11.37
C VAL A 57 11.89 2.98 12.67
N LYS A 58 12.10 2.31 13.80
CA LYS A 58 11.84 2.92 15.11
C LYS A 58 12.90 3.98 15.40
N ALA A 59 12.48 5.21 15.68
CA ALA A 59 13.37 6.35 15.85
C ALA A 59 13.51 6.72 17.33
N ASP A 60 14.14 5.85 18.12
CA ASP A 60 14.20 6.01 19.59
C ASP A 60 14.86 7.32 20.03
N ARG A 61 15.96 7.75 19.38
CA ARG A 61 16.69 8.99 19.74
C ARG A 61 15.84 10.23 19.46
N LEU A 62 15.29 10.33 18.25
CA LEU A 62 14.42 11.44 17.88
C LEU A 62 13.13 11.43 18.70
N GLY A 63 12.61 10.24 19.03
CA GLY A 63 11.47 10.09 19.92
C GLY A 63 11.75 10.68 21.31
N ALA A 64 12.92 10.39 21.90
CA ALA A 64 13.32 10.95 23.18
C ALA A 64 13.42 12.48 23.16
N GLU A 65 14.06 13.06 22.13
CA GLU A 65 14.17 14.51 21.95
C GLU A 65 12.81 15.22 21.81
N LEU A 66 11.84 14.56 21.18
CA LEU A 66 10.49 15.09 20.96
C LEU A 66 9.47 14.71 22.04
N GLY A 67 9.86 13.94 23.06
CA GLY A 67 8.94 13.43 24.09
C GLY A 67 7.95 12.36 23.60
N LEU A 68 8.27 11.67 22.48
CA LEU A 68 7.43 10.64 21.86
C LEU A 68 7.96 9.24 22.14
N ARG A 69 7.09 8.37 22.70
CA ARG A 69 7.45 6.97 23.00
C ARG A 69 7.41 6.03 21.80
N ASN A 70 6.59 6.35 20.80
CA ASN A 70 6.32 5.48 19.65
C ASN A 70 6.52 6.26 18.33
N LEU A 71 7.73 6.79 18.12
CA LEU A 71 8.09 7.45 16.88
C LEU A 71 8.69 6.45 15.88
N TYR A 72 8.12 6.41 14.68
CA TYR A 72 8.59 5.58 13.58
C TYR A 72 8.76 6.44 12.32
N LEU A 73 9.77 6.11 11.53
CA LEU A 73 10.04 6.72 10.23
C LEU A 73 9.69 5.72 9.14
N LYS A 74 8.75 6.09 8.26
CA LYS A 74 8.48 5.37 7.02
C LYS A 74 9.46 5.87 5.95
N ASN A 75 10.44 5.05 5.60
CA ASN A 75 11.52 5.45 4.71
C ASN A 75 11.21 5.08 3.25
N ASP A 76 10.53 5.98 2.53
CA ASP A 76 10.19 5.82 1.10
C ASP A 76 11.20 6.49 0.13
N SER A 77 12.44 6.72 0.58
CA SER A 77 13.53 7.27 -0.24
C SER A 77 14.19 6.22 -1.15
#